data_AF-A0A1G1G1W8-F1
#
_entry.id   AF-A0A1G1G1W8-F1
#
_cell.length_a   1.000
_cell.length_b   1.000
_cell.length_c   1.000
_cell.angle_alpha   90.00
_cell.angle_beta   90.00
_cell.angle_gamma   90.00
#
_symmetry.space_group_name_H-M   'P 1'
#
loop_
_entity.id
_entity.type
_entity.pdbx_description
1 polymer ?
#
loop_
_entity_poly.entity_id
_entity_poly.type
_entity_poly.pdbx_seq_one_letter_code
_entity_poly.pdbx_strand_id
1 'polypeptide(L)'
;MLCPDRASSSPYLDSAHGNYTPLPAYGVKRDPTLVPQLDGYSRGNCAHCHEQHASIGGAEPAPTGGSPSIYELFYSNYVSQTDNFCYKCHTDLNSYQTGGIINRSYSYRAGNYNDGLNDILEAFSFTSPDSSHDLGDIRTYITAQSWGYTNYSNPCVACHNPHRLQGDPANSSLYGSSPKSSTTRGWPVSLPSQHSKDNNAWGLWGDGTGEKMSDYASGLRYQAPYRNGSTSAYEPDGSTTQLGTNLTDYATFCQDCHSDSMTGAPYSLSNTPVDWATSSGDKHGKRGADATSGNYIDIDNPYSNTYGAQYVLACTDCHEPHGAPNVMLIRKEVNGAVLSGTISTITPPAGACTPTFPSGSKELGYLCNRCHKDDADAGVGSANEWQYVHHDSSDAPYGGGMCNDCHSGSGMTRNPINCNCCHFHGSTDSAAPSSRRTNRRTF
;
A
#
# COMPACT_ATOMS: atom_id res chain seq x y z
N MET A 1 -13.43 -3.96 -17.32
CA MET A 1 -13.92 -4.74 -18.49
C MET A 1 -12.72 -5.07 -19.37
N LEU A 2 -12.40 -6.36 -19.59
CA LEU A 2 -11.13 -6.77 -20.23
C LEU A 2 -11.17 -6.83 -21.76
N CYS A 3 -12.31 -6.54 -22.40
CA CYS A 3 -12.42 -6.59 -23.86
C CYS A 3 -12.79 -5.19 -24.39
N PRO A 4 -11.92 -4.52 -25.17
CA PRO A 4 -12.21 -3.21 -25.72
C PRO A 4 -13.08 -3.31 -26.98
N ASP A 5 -13.95 -2.31 -27.19
CA ASP A 5 -14.65 -2.12 -28.48
C ASP A 5 -13.67 -1.77 -29.63
N ARG A 6 -12.42 -1.38 -29.28
CA ARG A 6 -11.29 -1.14 -30.20
C ARG A 6 -9.94 -1.44 -29.51
N ALA A 7 -9.37 -2.63 -29.70
CA ALA A 7 -7.97 -2.87 -29.36
C ALA A 7 -7.08 -2.36 -30.50
N SER A 8 -6.30 -1.30 -30.29
CA SER A 8 -5.06 -1.12 -31.05
C SER A 8 -3.94 -1.81 -30.27
N SER A 9 -3.11 -2.62 -30.91
CA SER A 9 -2.00 -3.31 -30.25
C SER A 9 -0.95 -2.36 -29.66
N SER A 10 -0.90 -1.09 -30.08
CA SER A 10 0.19 -0.18 -29.73
C SER A 10 0.39 0.02 -28.22
N PRO A 11 -0.61 0.41 -27.41
CA PRO A 11 -0.38 0.63 -25.97
C PRO A 11 -0.12 -0.66 -25.19
N TYR A 12 -0.65 -1.79 -25.67
CA TYR A 12 -0.41 -3.10 -25.08
C TYR A 12 1.05 -3.55 -25.24
N LEU A 13 1.67 -3.25 -26.39
CA LEU A 13 3.07 -3.56 -26.64
C LEU A 13 4.05 -2.79 -25.73
N ASP A 14 3.60 -1.73 -25.07
CA ASP A 14 4.39 -0.99 -24.07
C ASP A 14 4.19 -1.51 -22.63
N SER A 15 3.19 -2.37 -22.41
CA SER A 15 2.87 -2.92 -21.08
C SER A 15 3.79 -4.07 -20.67
N ALA A 16 3.84 -4.36 -19.38
CA ALA A 16 4.53 -5.52 -18.82
C ALA A 16 4.00 -6.85 -19.39
N HIS A 17 2.77 -6.87 -19.89
CA HIS A 17 2.13 -8.08 -20.39
C HIS A 17 2.29 -8.24 -21.90
N GLY A 18 2.31 -7.15 -22.68
CA GLY A 18 2.36 -7.20 -24.14
C GLY A 18 3.73 -6.93 -24.73
N ASN A 19 4.70 -6.41 -23.96
CA ASN A 19 5.98 -6.04 -24.54
C ASN A 19 6.81 -7.27 -24.98
N TYR A 20 7.10 -7.28 -26.26
CA TYR A 20 7.94 -8.27 -26.93
C TYR A 20 9.32 -7.71 -27.36
N THR A 21 9.55 -6.39 -27.29
CA THR A 21 10.75 -5.72 -27.83
C THR A 21 11.12 -4.41 -27.14
N PRO A 22 12.41 -4.01 -27.15
CA PRO A 22 13.58 -4.77 -27.63
C PRO A 22 14.20 -5.60 -26.50
N LEU A 23 15.01 -6.59 -26.88
CA LEU A 23 15.47 -7.64 -25.98
C LEU A 23 16.10 -7.15 -24.66
N PRO A 24 15.92 -7.93 -23.57
CA PRO A 24 15.07 -9.11 -23.57
C PRO A 24 13.56 -8.75 -23.56
N ALA A 25 12.71 -9.63 -24.11
CA ALA A 25 11.26 -9.49 -24.16
C ALA A 25 10.63 -9.88 -22.80
N TYR A 26 9.71 -9.09 -22.24
CA TYR A 26 9.20 -9.29 -20.86
C TYR A 26 7.70 -9.62 -20.73
N GLY A 27 6.93 -9.62 -21.81
CA GLY A 27 5.49 -9.94 -21.83
C GLY A 27 5.08 -11.31 -21.30
N VAL A 28 3.78 -11.58 -21.24
CA VAL A 28 3.23 -12.88 -20.83
C VAL A 28 3.55 -13.94 -21.88
N LYS A 29 3.94 -15.14 -21.44
CA LYS A 29 4.09 -16.33 -22.27
C LYS A 29 3.67 -17.55 -21.46
N ARG A 30 2.53 -18.15 -21.80
CA ARG A 30 2.12 -19.40 -21.15
C ARG A 30 3.11 -20.52 -21.47
N ASP A 31 3.44 -21.32 -20.47
CA ASP A 31 4.41 -22.41 -20.57
C ASP A 31 3.92 -23.45 -21.57
N PRO A 32 4.62 -23.68 -22.70
CA PRO A 32 4.19 -24.62 -23.72
C PRO A 32 4.23 -26.08 -23.24
N THR A 33 4.92 -26.39 -22.14
CA THR A 33 4.85 -27.72 -21.51
C THR A 33 3.52 -27.96 -20.80
N LEU A 34 2.88 -26.90 -20.31
CA LEU A 34 1.56 -26.94 -19.67
C LEU A 34 0.44 -26.69 -20.67
N VAL A 35 0.70 -25.90 -21.72
CA VAL A 35 -0.27 -25.53 -22.77
C VAL A 35 0.36 -25.71 -24.17
N PRO A 36 0.53 -26.96 -24.65
CA PRO A 36 1.19 -27.24 -25.93
C PRO A 36 0.52 -26.58 -27.14
N GLN A 37 -0.77 -26.27 -27.04
CA GLN A 37 -1.55 -25.58 -28.08
C GLN A 37 -1.01 -24.17 -28.38
N LEU A 38 -0.32 -23.56 -27.42
CA LEU A 38 0.30 -22.25 -27.60
C LEU A 38 1.78 -22.33 -27.99
N ASP A 39 2.29 -23.53 -28.29
CA ASP A 39 3.63 -23.64 -28.84
C ASP A 39 3.72 -22.89 -30.18
N GLY A 40 4.76 -22.06 -30.34
CA GLY A 40 4.90 -21.13 -31.47
C GLY A 40 4.25 -19.75 -31.29
N TYR A 41 3.41 -19.53 -30.26
CA TYR A 41 2.92 -18.19 -29.94
C TYR A 41 4.03 -17.34 -29.30
N SER A 42 4.21 -16.14 -29.85
CA SER A 42 5.21 -15.19 -29.35
C SER A 42 4.85 -14.69 -27.94
N ARG A 43 5.88 -14.37 -27.13
CA ARG A 43 5.69 -13.68 -25.84
C ARG A 43 4.97 -12.35 -26.09
N GLY A 44 4.05 -11.98 -25.20
CA GLY A 44 3.21 -10.78 -25.35
C GLY A 44 2.09 -10.93 -26.36
N ASN A 45 1.81 -12.14 -26.88
CA ASN A 45 0.62 -12.38 -27.69
C ASN A 45 -0.64 -12.46 -26.80
N CYS A 46 -1.73 -11.85 -27.25
CA CYS A 46 -3.01 -11.83 -26.52
C CYS A 46 -3.54 -13.23 -26.16
N ALA A 47 -3.22 -14.26 -26.95
CA ALA A 47 -3.62 -15.65 -26.71
C ALA A 47 -3.06 -16.24 -25.40
N HIS A 48 -2.05 -15.60 -24.80
CA HIS A 48 -1.55 -15.98 -23.49
C HIS A 48 -2.48 -15.59 -22.34
N CYS A 49 -3.39 -14.64 -22.55
CA CYS A 49 -4.38 -14.21 -21.56
C CYS A 49 -5.82 -14.53 -22.01
N HIS A 50 -6.05 -14.50 -23.32
CA HIS A 50 -7.34 -14.72 -23.93
C HIS A 50 -7.42 -16.07 -24.65
N GLU A 51 -8.56 -16.73 -24.54
CA GLU A 51 -8.93 -17.90 -25.29
C GLU A 51 -9.42 -17.50 -26.68
N GLN A 52 -8.93 -18.18 -27.71
CA GLN A 52 -9.40 -17.91 -29.06
C GLN A 52 -10.71 -18.67 -29.28
N HIS A 53 -11.73 -17.99 -29.82
CA HIS A 53 -13.03 -18.63 -30.13
C HIS A 53 -12.97 -19.82 -31.10
N ALA A 54 -11.82 -20.09 -31.71
CA ALA A 54 -11.57 -21.31 -32.46
C ALA A 54 -10.67 -22.21 -31.62
N SER A 55 -11.15 -23.43 -31.33
CA SER A 55 -10.33 -24.47 -30.72
C SER A 55 -8.98 -24.60 -31.45
N ILE A 56 -7.88 -24.59 -30.69
CA ILE A 56 -6.55 -24.70 -31.29
C ILE A 56 -6.29 -26.18 -31.58
N GLY A 57 -6.32 -26.54 -32.86
CA GLY A 57 -6.21 -27.94 -33.28
C GLY A 57 -7.41 -28.81 -32.88
N GLY A 58 -8.60 -28.22 -32.69
CA GLY A 58 -9.82 -28.95 -32.35
C GLY A 58 -10.08 -29.14 -30.85
N ALA A 59 -9.17 -28.68 -29.97
CA ALA A 59 -9.33 -28.73 -28.52
C ALA A 59 -9.26 -27.34 -27.87
N GLU A 60 -9.96 -27.17 -26.74
CA GLU A 60 -9.80 -26.01 -25.85
C GLU A 60 -8.45 -26.12 -25.12
N PRO A 61 -7.59 -25.09 -25.16
CA PRO A 61 -6.37 -25.03 -24.36
C PRO A 61 -6.66 -25.13 -22.86
N ALA A 62 -5.72 -25.70 -22.10
CA ALA A 62 -5.83 -25.74 -20.65
C ALA A 62 -5.71 -24.32 -20.06
N PRO A 63 -6.44 -24.01 -18.97
CA PRO A 63 -7.43 -24.83 -18.29
C PRO A 63 -8.78 -24.88 -19.04
N THR A 64 -9.34 -26.08 -19.19
CA THR A 64 -10.58 -26.31 -19.95
C THR A 64 -11.82 -25.93 -19.15
N GLY A 65 -12.64 -25.00 -19.66
CA GLY A 65 -13.88 -24.54 -19.04
C GLY A 65 -15.17 -25.04 -19.71
N GLY A 66 -15.07 -25.69 -20.89
CA GLY A 66 -16.21 -26.25 -21.62
C GLY A 66 -17.16 -25.22 -22.23
N SER A 67 -16.87 -23.93 -22.08
CA SER A 67 -17.58 -22.80 -22.70
C SER A 67 -16.67 -21.57 -22.72
N PRO A 68 -16.80 -20.66 -23.70
CA PRO A 68 -16.05 -19.41 -23.70
C PRO A 68 -16.34 -18.59 -22.44
N SER A 69 -15.28 -18.11 -21.76
CA SER A 69 -15.40 -17.18 -20.65
C SER A 69 -16.06 -15.86 -21.10
N ILE A 70 -16.76 -15.17 -20.19
CA ILE A 70 -17.49 -13.90 -20.45
C ILE A 70 -16.59 -12.73 -20.93
N TYR A 71 -15.27 -12.92 -20.94
CA TYR A 71 -14.27 -12.00 -21.51
C TYR A 71 -13.22 -12.71 -22.37
N GLU A 72 -13.55 -13.90 -22.86
CA GLU A 72 -12.62 -14.76 -23.58
C GLU A 72 -11.34 -14.98 -22.78
N LEU A 73 -11.36 -15.01 -21.45
CA LEU A 73 -10.19 -15.34 -20.65
C LEU A 73 -9.99 -16.85 -20.63
N PHE A 74 -8.73 -17.31 -20.56
CA PHE A 74 -8.47 -18.73 -20.44
C PHE A 74 -8.93 -19.33 -19.10
N TYR A 75 -9.22 -18.51 -18.08
CA TYR A 75 -9.70 -18.95 -16.77
C TYR A 75 -10.83 -18.05 -16.24
N SER A 76 -11.53 -18.54 -15.22
CA SER A 76 -12.53 -17.77 -14.48
C SER A 76 -11.96 -16.46 -13.95
N ASN A 77 -12.65 -15.35 -14.22
CA ASN A 77 -12.10 -14.02 -13.95
C ASN A 77 -11.82 -13.80 -12.45
N TYR A 78 -12.79 -14.09 -11.57
CA TYR A 78 -12.66 -14.02 -10.12
C TYR A 78 -13.61 -15.02 -9.45
N VAL A 79 -13.09 -15.87 -8.56
CA VAL A 79 -13.84 -16.90 -7.82
C VAL A 79 -13.84 -16.56 -6.32
N SER A 80 -12.68 -16.29 -5.73
CA SER A 80 -12.51 -15.97 -4.31
C SER A 80 -11.23 -15.16 -4.06
N GLN A 81 -10.99 -14.79 -2.80
CA GLN A 81 -9.76 -14.13 -2.33
C GLN A 81 -8.47 -14.81 -2.83
N THR A 82 -8.48 -16.14 -2.92
CA THR A 82 -7.32 -16.98 -3.26
C THR A 82 -7.44 -17.67 -4.62
N ASP A 83 -8.50 -17.38 -5.40
CA ASP A 83 -8.68 -17.96 -6.73
C ASP A 83 -9.24 -16.95 -7.74
N ASN A 84 -8.37 -16.52 -8.65
CA ASN A 84 -8.72 -15.66 -9.77
C ASN A 84 -7.76 -15.86 -10.95
N PHE A 85 -8.11 -15.27 -12.09
CA PHE A 85 -7.35 -15.37 -13.34
C PHE A 85 -5.88 -14.91 -13.20
N CYS A 86 -5.63 -13.80 -12.49
CA CYS A 86 -4.28 -13.23 -12.35
C CYS A 86 -3.33 -14.22 -11.67
N TYR A 87 -3.80 -14.94 -10.64
CA TYR A 87 -2.99 -15.92 -9.92
C TYR A 87 -2.54 -17.10 -10.76
N LYS A 88 -3.16 -17.34 -11.93
CA LYS A 88 -2.69 -18.40 -12.82
C LYS A 88 -1.32 -18.10 -13.43
N CYS A 89 -0.92 -16.82 -13.50
CA CYS A 89 0.41 -16.41 -13.97
C CYS A 89 1.28 -15.81 -12.86
N HIS A 90 0.66 -15.26 -11.82
CA HIS A 90 1.34 -14.54 -10.73
C HIS A 90 1.57 -15.39 -9.48
N THR A 91 1.88 -16.68 -9.65
CA THR A 91 2.36 -17.55 -8.56
C THR A 91 3.80 -17.99 -8.83
N ASP A 92 4.52 -18.39 -7.79
CA ASP A 92 5.83 -19.01 -7.96
C ASP A 92 5.67 -20.47 -8.43
N LEU A 93 4.90 -21.26 -7.68
CA LEU A 93 4.62 -22.66 -8.00
C LEU A 93 3.39 -22.81 -8.92
N ASN A 94 3.47 -23.77 -9.85
CA ASN A 94 2.40 -24.12 -10.80
C ASN A 94 1.90 -22.93 -11.65
N SER A 95 2.73 -21.90 -11.83
CA SER A 95 2.41 -20.79 -12.71
C SER A 95 2.32 -21.25 -14.15
N TYR A 96 1.31 -20.75 -14.85
CA TYR A 96 1.24 -20.87 -16.30
C TYR A 96 2.27 -19.98 -16.99
N GLN A 97 2.91 -19.01 -16.34
CA GLN A 97 3.96 -18.21 -16.96
C GLN A 97 5.25 -19.02 -17.16
N THR A 98 5.78 -19.02 -18.39
CA THR A 98 7.09 -19.62 -18.70
C THR A 98 8.19 -18.99 -17.85
N GLY A 99 8.82 -19.79 -16.99
CA GLY A 99 9.88 -19.35 -16.08
C GLY A 99 9.38 -18.71 -14.77
N GLY A 100 8.07 -18.71 -14.52
CA GLY A 100 7.44 -18.14 -13.33
C GLY A 100 7.49 -16.61 -13.27
N ILE A 101 6.82 -16.03 -12.27
CA ILE A 101 6.95 -14.62 -11.89
C ILE A 101 7.10 -14.56 -10.38
N ILE A 102 8.15 -13.87 -9.93
CA ILE A 102 8.32 -13.55 -8.52
C ILE A 102 7.71 -12.16 -8.28
N ASN A 103 6.59 -12.12 -7.57
CA ASN A 103 5.92 -10.90 -7.14
C ASN A 103 6.16 -10.66 -5.65
N ARG A 104 7.21 -9.89 -5.35
CA ARG A 104 7.56 -9.48 -3.98
C ARG A 104 6.68 -8.33 -3.47
N SER A 105 6.66 -8.13 -2.15
CA SER A 105 5.97 -7.01 -1.50
C SER A 105 6.56 -5.63 -1.85
N TYR A 106 5.87 -4.58 -1.40
CA TYR A 106 6.40 -3.23 -1.51
C TYR A 106 7.63 -3.05 -0.61
N SER A 107 7.63 -3.58 0.63
CA SER A 107 8.81 -3.55 1.50
C SER A 107 10.05 -4.18 0.84
N TYR A 108 9.88 -5.26 0.09
CA TYR A 108 11.01 -5.82 -0.67
C TYR A 108 11.46 -4.88 -1.78
N ARG A 109 10.51 -4.53 -2.67
CA ARG A 109 10.79 -3.85 -3.92
C ARG A 109 11.27 -2.41 -3.69
N ALA A 110 10.56 -1.64 -2.88
CA ALA A 110 10.91 -0.26 -2.56
C ALA A 110 11.88 -0.19 -1.39
N GLY A 111 11.56 -0.90 -0.31
CA GLY A 111 12.22 -0.77 0.97
C GLY A 111 13.53 -1.55 1.15
N ASN A 112 13.92 -2.46 0.24
CA ASN A 112 15.09 -3.35 0.42
C ASN A 112 14.93 -4.38 1.55
N TYR A 113 13.70 -4.65 1.98
CA TYR A 113 13.43 -5.67 2.98
C TYR A 113 13.44 -7.08 2.37
N ASN A 114 13.70 -8.11 3.17
CA ASN A 114 13.50 -9.49 2.73
C ASN A 114 12.46 -10.16 3.62
N ASP A 115 11.22 -10.19 3.16
CA ASP A 115 10.07 -10.75 3.87
C ASP A 115 9.78 -12.22 3.56
N GLY A 116 10.44 -12.79 2.56
CA GLY A 116 10.24 -14.16 2.12
C GLY A 116 9.00 -14.39 1.25
N LEU A 117 8.15 -13.39 1.03
CA LEU A 117 7.02 -13.48 0.08
C LEU A 117 7.59 -13.57 -1.33
N ASN A 118 7.11 -14.49 -2.16
CA ASN A 118 7.54 -14.65 -3.54
C ASN A 118 6.42 -14.40 -4.55
N ASP A 119 5.16 -14.44 -4.14
CA ASP A 119 4.06 -14.21 -5.05
C ASP A 119 2.86 -13.44 -4.47
N ILE A 120 1.97 -13.02 -5.38
CA ILE A 120 0.83 -12.17 -5.03
C ILE A 120 -0.26 -12.98 -4.31
N LEU A 121 -0.36 -14.29 -4.58
CA LEU A 121 -1.32 -15.15 -3.90
C LEU A 121 -0.94 -15.25 -2.42
N GLU A 122 0.33 -15.42 -2.09
CA GLU A 122 0.82 -15.40 -0.71
C GLU A 122 0.45 -14.08 0.00
N ALA A 123 0.67 -12.94 -0.65
CA ALA A 123 0.35 -11.63 -0.10
C ALA A 123 -1.16 -11.42 0.16
N PHE A 124 -2.04 -12.01 -0.65
CA PHE A 124 -3.49 -11.97 -0.43
C PHE A 124 -4.04 -13.13 0.42
N SER A 125 -3.18 -14.07 0.82
CA SER A 125 -3.55 -15.25 1.63
C SER A 125 -3.35 -15.03 3.13
N PHE A 126 -2.88 -13.86 3.56
CA PHE A 126 -2.80 -13.53 4.97
C PHE A 126 -4.19 -13.61 5.63
N THR A 127 -4.23 -14.28 6.80
CA THR A 127 -5.43 -14.43 7.62
C THR A 127 -5.13 -14.02 9.06
N SER A 128 -6.19 -13.67 9.80
CA SER A 128 -6.11 -13.11 11.16
C SER A 128 -5.09 -13.87 12.03
N PRO A 129 -4.17 -13.15 12.72
CA PRO A 129 -4.13 -11.70 12.92
C PRO A 129 -3.45 -10.91 11.78
N ASP A 130 -2.90 -11.59 10.77
CA ASP A 130 -2.36 -10.93 9.58
C ASP A 130 -3.51 -10.42 8.70
N SER A 131 -3.23 -9.44 7.84
CA SER A 131 -4.27 -8.82 7.01
C SER A 131 -3.84 -8.67 5.56
N SER A 132 -4.83 -8.71 4.68
CA SER A 132 -4.72 -8.34 3.26
C SER A 132 -5.93 -7.51 2.87
N HIS A 133 -5.82 -6.73 1.80
CA HIS A 133 -7.02 -6.14 1.22
C HIS A 133 -7.96 -7.25 0.74
N ASP A 134 -9.21 -7.22 1.19
CA ASP A 134 -10.20 -8.20 0.75
C ASP A 134 -10.66 -7.88 -0.69
N LEU A 135 -10.40 -8.81 -1.59
CA LEU A 135 -10.71 -8.68 -3.01
C LEU A 135 -12.23 -8.71 -3.29
N GLY A 136 -13.02 -9.35 -2.43
CA GLY A 136 -14.48 -9.33 -2.49
C GLY A 136 -15.03 -7.96 -2.10
N ASP A 137 -14.48 -7.35 -1.06
CA ASP A 137 -14.80 -6.00 -0.61
C ASP A 137 -14.43 -4.97 -1.69
N ILE A 138 -13.22 -5.05 -2.26
CA ILE A 138 -12.79 -4.19 -3.38
C ILE A 138 -13.78 -4.30 -4.54
N ARG A 139 -14.09 -5.52 -4.99
CA ARG A 139 -15.02 -5.75 -6.10
C ARG A 139 -16.41 -5.16 -5.82
N THR A 140 -16.89 -5.30 -4.58
CA THR A 140 -18.19 -4.75 -4.18
C THR A 140 -18.16 -3.22 -4.23
N TYR A 141 -17.12 -2.61 -3.65
CA TYR A 141 -16.96 -1.17 -3.60
C TYR A 141 -16.91 -0.54 -5.00
N ILE A 142 -15.96 -0.97 -5.85
CA ILE A 142 -15.79 -0.38 -7.18
C ILE A 142 -17.01 -0.57 -8.10
N THR A 143 -17.79 -1.63 -7.89
CA THR A 143 -19.04 -1.86 -8.62
C THR A 143 -20.13 -0.89 -8.16
N ALA A 144 -20.20 -0.59 -6.86
CA ALA A 144 -21.15 0.37 -6.29
C ALA A 144 -20.88 1.81 -6.75
N GLN A 145 -19.61 2.17 -6.94
CA GLN A 145 -19.19 3.51 -7.35
C GLN A 145 -19.55 3.90 -8.80
N SER A 146 -20.08 2.96 -9.59
CA SER A 146 -20.46 3.20 -10.99
C SER A 146 -19.30 3.66 -11.90
N TRP A 147 -18.05 3.38 -11.53
CA TRP A 147 -16.84 3.68 -12.34
C TRP A 147 -16.66 2.75 -13.55
N GLY A 148 -17.75 2.19 -14.08
CA GLY A 148 -17.73 1.26 -15.21
C GLY A 148 -17.25 -0.16 -14.88
N TYR A 149 -17.06 -0.50 -13.60
CA TYR A 149 -16.91 -1.88 -13.16
C TYR A 149 -18.25 -2.58 -13.12
N THR A 150 -18.21 -3.88 -13.38
CA THR A 150 -19.37 -4.77 -13.26
C THR A 150 -19.10 -5.79 -12.18
N ASN A 151 -20.15 -6.49 -11.73
CA ASN A 151 -19.97 -7.67 -10.90
C ASN A 151 -19.05 -8.70 -11.57
N TYR A 152 -18.88 -8.76 -12.89
CA TYR A 152 -17.93 -9.70 -13.50
C TYR A 152 -16.48 -9.22 -13.51
N SER A 153 -16.18 -7.99 -13.09
CA SER A 153 -14.82 -7.44 -13.11
C SER A 153 -13.93 -8.09 -12.04
N ASN A 154 -12.66 -8.30 -12.38
CA ASN A 154 -11.67 -8.82 -11.43
C ASN A 154 -11.19 -7.68 -10.52
N PRO A 155 -11.17 -7.84 -9.20
CA PRO A 155 -10.79 -6.78 -8.28
C PRO A 155 -9.34 -6.29 -8.44
N CYS A 156 -8.41 -7.11 -8.92
CA CYS A 156 -7.05 -6.66 -9.23
C CYS A 156 -7.04 -5.58 -10.32
N VAL A 157 -8.05 -5.58 -11.20
CA VAL A 157 -8.15 -4.56 -12.26
C VAL A 157 -8.69 -3.22 -11.76
N ALA A 158 -9.07 -3.11 -10.49
CA ALA A 158 -9.34 -1.81 -9.87
C ALA A 158 -8.04 -0.98 -9.80
N CYS A 159 -6.95 -1.64 -9.43
CA CYS A 159 -5.67 -0.99 -9.17
C CYS A 159 -4.72 -1.07 -10.36
N HIS A 160 -4.91 -2.05 -11.26
CA HIS A 160 -4.00 -2.35 -12.35
C HIS A 160 -4.72 -2.45 -13.69
N ASN A 161 -4.20 -1.76 -14.72
CA ASN A 161 -4.63 -1.99 -16.09
C ASN A 161 -3.74 -3.06 -16.76
N PRO A 162 -4.16 -4.32 -16.93
CA PRO A 162 -3.31 -5.36 -17.51
C PRO A 162 -2.91 -5.13 -18.98
N HIS A 163 -3.54 -4.18 -19.67
CA HIS A 163 -3.16 -3.79 -21.02
C HIS A 163 -2.20 -2.60 -21.08
N ARG A 164 -1.89 -1.97 -19.94
CA ARG A 164 -1.07 -0.76 -19.89
C ARG A 164 0.01 -0.81 -18.83
N LEU A 165 -0.24 -1.50 -17.72
CA LEU A 165 0.62 -1.53 -16.54
C LEU A 165 2.04 -1.82 -16.99
N GLN A 166 2.96 -1.04 -16.47
CA GLN A 166 4.37 -1.21 -16.77
C GLN A 166 5.03 -1.92 -15.60
N GLY A 167 6.01 -2.75 -15.93
CA GLY A 167 6.72 -3.54 -14.94
C GLY A 167 7.59 -2.64 -14.10
N ASP A 168 7.34 -2.68 -12.80
CA ASP A 168 8.17 -2.06 -11.77
C ASP A 168 9.02 -3.04 -10.89
N PRO A 169 9.51 -4.20 -11.39
CA PRO A 169 10.32 -5.09 -10.56
C PRO A 169 11.83 -4.84 -10.68
N ALA A 170 12.51 -4.92 -9.53
CA ALA A 170 13.96 -5.14 -9.45
C ALA A 170 14.37 -6.62 -9.67
N ASN A 171 13.40 -7.53 -9.83
CA ASN A 171 13.60 -8.96 -9.61
C ASN A 171 12.88 -9.88 -10.61
N SER A 172 12.93 -9.62 -11.92
CA SER A 172 12.64 -10.73 -12.83
C SER A 172 13.86 -11.66 -12.87
N SER A 173 13.72 -12.93 -12.46
CA SER A 173 14.76 -13.96 -12.56
C SER A 173 15.35 -14.10 -13.97
N LEU A 174 14.63 -13.62 -14.99
CA LEU A 174 15.04 -13.59 -16.39
C LEU A 174 16.03 -12.46 -16.75
N TYR A 175 16.29 -11.52 -15.86
CA TYR A 175 17.15 -10.35 -16.10
C TYR A 175 18.01 -10.13 -14.88
N GLY A 176 19.32 -10.12 -15.07
CA GLY A 176 20.29 -9.92 -14.00
C GLY A 176 19.86 -8.78 -13.07
N SER A 177 20.17 -8.97 -11.79
CA SER A 177 19.87 -8.20 -10.58
C SER A 177 20.22 -6.70 -10.60
N SER A 178 20.00 -6.01 -11.72
CA SER A 178 20.19 -4.57 -11.86
C SER A 178 18.90 -3.88 -11.40
N PRO A 179 18.94 -3.12 -10.31
CA PRO A 179 17.80 -2.32 -9.89
C PRO A 179 17.38 -1.39 -11.02
N LYS A 180 16.09 -1.34 -11.34
CA LYS A 180 15.56 -0.31 -12.23
C LYS A 180 15.70 1.06 -11.52
N SER A 181 16.24 2.04 -12.23
CA SER A 181 16.35 3.43 -11.77
C SER A 181 15.05 4.19 -12.05
N SER A 182 14.94 5.43 -11.55
CA SER A 182 13.88 6.37 -11.92
C SER A 182 13.65 6.51 -13.44
N THR A 183 14.64 6.19 -14.28
CA THR A 183 14.55 6.23 -15.75
C THR A 183 14.21 4.89 -16.41
N THR A 184 14.24 3.77 -15.68
CA THR A 184 13.95 2.43 -16.23
C THR A 184 12.80 1.71 -15.52
N ARG A 185 12.28 2.30 -14.43
CA ARG A 185 11.10 1.84 -13.71
C ARG A 185 9.80 2.11 -14.47
N GLY A 186 8.83 1.22 -14.30
CA GLY A 186 7.49 1.36 -14.85
C GLY A 186 6.50 1.93 -13.84
N TRP A 187 5.29 2.17 -14.31
CA TRP A 187 4.13 2.61 -13.51
C TRP A 187 3.11 1.46 -13.42
N PRO A 188 2.98 0.83 -12.23
CA PRO A 188 2.19 -0.40 -12.10
C PRO A 188 0.70 -0.15 -11.86
N VAL A 189 0.31 1.05 -11.45
CA VAL A 189 -1.05 1.35 -10.99
C VAL A 189 -1.82 2.25 -11.96
N SER A 190 -3.14 2.24 -11.83
CA SER A 190 -4.09 3.12 -12.49
C SER A 190 -5.14 3.54 -11.48
N LEU A 191 -5.71 4.75 -11.59
CA LEU A 191 -6.79 5.18 -10.69
C LEU A 191 -8.07 4.39 -10.95
N PRO A 192 -8.67 3.73 -9.93
CA PRO A 192 -9.94 3.06 -10.05
C PRO A 192 -11.05 3.91 -10.70
N SER A 193 -11.19 5.17 -10.28
CA SER A 193 -12.24 6.09 -10.72
C SER A 193 -12.07 6.62 -12.14
N GLN A 194 -10.86 6.54 -12.69
CA GLN A 194 -10.56 6.91 -14.07
C GLN A 194 -10.71 5.75 -15.05
N HIS A 195 -11.23 4.61 -14.58
CA HIS A 195 -11.57 3.51 -15.47
C HIS A 195 -12.62 3.95 -16.49
N SER A 196 -12.35 3.64 -17.76
CA SER A 196 -13.24 3.92 -18.87
C SER A 196 -13.44 2.66 -19.71
N LYS A 197 -14.45 2.65 -20.58
CA LYS A 197 -14.66 1.53 -21.53
C LYS A 197 -13.55 1.43 -22.59
N ASP A 198 -12.74 2.47 -22.76
CA ASP A 198 -11.56 2.44 -23.62
C ASP A 198 -10.33 2.11 -22.76
N ASN A 199 -9.86 0.87 -22.86
CA ASN A 199 -8.66 0.40 -22.16
C ASN A 199 -7.38 1.15 -22.58
N ASN A 200 -7.40 1.88 -23.70
CA ASN A 200 -6.31 2.77 -24.14
C ASN A 200 -6.47 4.20 -23.58
N ALA A 201 -7.67 4.62 -23.21
CA ALA A 201 -7.90 5.86 -22.47
C ALA A 201 -7.74 5.66 -20.96
N TRP A 202 -7.89 4.42 -20.47
CA TRP A 202 -7.57 4.03 -19.10
C TRP A 202 -6.05 4.07 -18.90
N GLY A 203 -5.56 5.23 -18.49
CA GLY A 203 -4.14 5.54 -18.32
C GLY A 203 -3.51 4.86 -17.11
N LEU A 204 -2.18 4.96 -17.05
CA LEU A 204 -1.43 4.67 -15.83
C LEU A 204 -1.55 5.85 -14.89
N TRP A 205 -1.23 5.62 -13.61
CA TRP A 205 -1.10 6.66 -12.63
C TRP A 205 0.33 6.72 -12.13
N GLY A 206 0.90 7.91 -12.23
CA GLY A 206 2.30 8.17 -11.97
C GLY A 206 3.13 8.24 -13.24
N ASP A 207 2.61 8.08 -14.45
CA ASP A 207 3.39 8.29 -15.68
C ASP A 207 3.27 9.73 -16.21
N GLY A 208 2.20 10.44 -15.84
CA GLY A 208 1.90 11.80 -16.26
C GLY A 208 2.56 12.91 -15.43
N THR A 209 2.36 14.14 -15.90
CA THR A 209 2.64 15.37 -15.14
C THR A 209 1.54 15.57 -14.10
N GLY A 210 1.90 15.85 -12.85
CA GLY A 210 0.91 16.03 -11.78
C GLY A 210 0.59 14.77 -10.98
N GLU A 211 1.25 13.65 -11.28
CA GLU A 211 0.93 12.32 -10.74
C GLU A 211 2.04 11.74 -9.85
N LYS A 212 3.04 12.55 -9.50
CA LYS A 212 4.13 12.16 -8.59
C LYS A 212 3.86 12.66 -7.18
N MET A 213 4.45 12.03 -6.16
CA MET A 213 4.37 12.56 -4.79
C MET A 213 4.91 13.99 -4.67
N SER A 214 5.91 14.36 -5.49
CA SER A 214 6.40 15.73 -5.58
C SER A 214 5.31 16.71 -6.03
N ASP A 215 4.43 16.27 -6.94
CA ASP A 215 3.33 17.08 -7.45
C ASP A 215 2.19 17.16 -6.43
N TYR A 216 1.86 16.06 -5.77
CA TYR A 216 0.84 16.03 -4.71
C TYR A 216 1.17 16.98 -3.55
N ALA A 217 2.44 16.98 -3.13
CA ALA A 217 2.90 17.80 -2.02
C ALA A 217 2.72 19.31 -2.28
N SER A 218 2.75 19.76 -3.54
CA SER A 218 2.50 21.15 -4.02
C SER A 218 2.50 22.24 -2.94
N GLY A 219 3.68 22.82 -2.68
CA GLY A 219 3.88 23.87 -1.67
C GLY A 219 4.19 23.36 -0.27
N LEU A 220 4.00 22.06 -0.01
CA LEU A 220 4.53 21.32 1.14
C LEU A 220 5.76 20.50 0.72
N ARG A 221 6.24 19.63 1.61
CA ARG A 221 7.40 18.77 1.35
C ARG A 221 7.03 17.30 1.49
N TYR A 222 7.28 16.52 0.44
CA TYR A 222 7.47 15.08 0.58
C TYR A 222 8.95 14.78 0.87
N GLN A 223 9.20 13.78 1.70
CA GLN A 223 10.54 13.27 1.98
C GLN A 223 10.49 11.74 1.97
N ALA A 224 11.17 11.13 1.01
CA ALA A 224 11.27 9.70 0.91
C ALA A 224 11.94 9.13 2.18
N PRO A 225 11.43 8.02 2.73
CA PRO A 225 12.10 7.29 3.81
C PRO A 225 13.38 6.62 3.30
N TYR A 226 14.26 6.27 4.23
CA TYR A 226 15.40 5.41 3.92
C TYR A 226 14.96 3.98 3.58
N ARG A 227 15.70 3.33 2.69
CA ARG A 227 15.61 1.87 2.49
C ARG A 227 16.24 1.15 3.67
N ASN A 228 15.69 -0.01 4.03
CA ASN A 228 16.18 -0.88 5.08
C ASN A 228 17.71 -1.11 5.00
N GLY A 229 18.38 -0.86 6.13
CA GLY A 229 19.83 -0.96 6.27
C GLY A 229 20.62 0.21 5.70
N SER A 230 19.97 1.34 5.40
CA SER A 230 20.61 2.53 4.83
C SER A 230 20.25 3.83 5.56
N THR A 231 21.14 4.81 5.44
CA THR A 231 20.94 6.21 5.83
C THR A 231 21.30 7.19 4.70
N SER A 232 21.50 6.65 3.48
CA SER A 232 21.90 7.44 2.29
C SER A 232 21.21 7.01 0.99
N ALA A 233 20.47 5.90 1.02
CA ALA A 233 19.67 5.40 -0.09
C ALA A 233 18.19 5.48 0.29
N TYR A 234 17.39 6.06 -0.61
CA TYR A 234 15.99 6.38 -0.36
C TYR A 234 15.05 5.50 -1.17
N GLU A 235 13.84 5.35 -0.67
CA GLU A 235 12.77 4.72 -1.43
C GLU A 235 12.33 5.55 -2.64
N PRO A 236 11.77 4.91 -3.70
CA PRO A 236 11.59 3.46 -3.84
C PRO A 236 12.74 2.75 -4.57
N ASP A 237 13.70 3.46 -5.15
CA ASP A 237 14.66 2.87 -6.09
C ASP A 237 16.10 2.77 -5.55
N GLY A 238 16.34 3.24 -4.32
CA GLY A 238 17.67 3.28 -3.71
C GLY A 238 18.55 4.41 -4.21
N SER A 239 18.00 5.35 -4.98
CA SER A 239 18.70 6.56 -5.38
C SER A 239 18.80 7.56 -4.23
N THR A 240 19.43 8.70 -4.50
CA THR A 240 19.47 9.86 -3.59
C THR A 240 18.24 10.77 -3.75
N THR A 241 17.23 10.35 -4.52
CA THR A 241 16.02 11.14 -4.76
C THR A 241 15.15 11.15 -3.51
N GLN A 242 14.87 12.34 -2.99
CA GLN A 242 14.18 12.51 -1.71
C GLN A 242 12.78 13.13 -1.85
N LEU A 243 12.54 13.88 -2.92
CA LEU A 243 11.34 14.72 -3.03
C LEU A 243 10.18 14.02 -3.76
N GLY A 244 10.28 12.72 -4.02
CA GLY A 244 9.18 11.94 -4.58
C GLY A 244 8.94 12.14 -6.08
N THR A 245 9.89 12.72 -6.82
CA THR A 245 9.80 12.87 -8.29
C THR A 245 9.85 11.53 -9.02
N ASN A 246 10.30 10.48 -8.35
CA ASN A 246 10.39 9.10 -8.84
C ASN A 246 9.34 8.17 -8.19
N LEU A 247 8.38 8.72 -7.42
CA LEU A 247 7.35 7.96 -6.72
C LEU A 247 5.97 8.38 -7.22
N THR A 248 5.11 7.40 -7.54
CA THR A 248 3.70 7.65 -7.85
C THR A 248 3.03 8.37 -6.69
N ASP A 249 2.13 9.30 -6.99
CA ASP A 249 1.22 9.87 -6.01
C ASP A 249 0.26 8.79 -5.45
N TYR A 250 0.76 8.02 -4.48
CA TYR A 250 -0.02 7.00 -3.79
C TYR A 250 -1.07 7.61 -2.85
N ALA A 251 -0.93 8.89 -2.47
CA ALA A 251 -1.95 9.56 -1.69
C ALA A 251 -3.25 9.76 -2.49
N THR A 252 -3.16 10.22 -3.75
CA THR A 252 -4.34 10.32 -4.61
C THR A 252 -4.89 8.94 -4.97
N PHE A 253 -4.00 7.98 -5.30
CA PHE A 253 -4.41 6.61 -5.64
C PHE A 253 -5.16 5.90 -4.51
N CYS A 254 -4.65 5.93 -3.28
CA CYS A 254 -5.32 5.29 -2.15
C CYS A 254 -6.62 6.03 -1.78
N GLN A 255 -6.62 7.36 -1.79
CA GLN A 255 -7.82 8.13 -1.44
C GLN A 255 -8.96 7.96 -2.45
N ASP A 256 -8.70 7.45 -3.65
CA ASP A 256 -9.75 7.14 -4.63
C ASP A 256 -10.81 6.20 -4.02
N CYS A 257 -10.39 5.27 -3.15
CA CYS A 257 -11.30 4.41 -2.38
C CYS A 257 -11.40 4.81 -0.89
N HIS A 258 -10.30 5.24 -0.28
CA HIS A 258 -10.21 5.44 1.18
C HIS A 258 -10.78 6.79 1.66
N SER A 259 -11.18 7.69 0.76
CA SER A 259 -11.86 8.95 1.14
C SER A 259 -13.34 8.76 1.51
N ASP A 260 -13.90 7.58 1.23
CA ASP A 260 -15.27 7.24 1.58
C ASP A 260 -15.37 6.50 2.92
N SER A 261 -16.53 6.63 3.56
CA SER A 261 -16.85 5.78 4.71
C SER A 261 -17.23 4.39 4.20
N MET A 262 -16.39 3.41 4.48
CA MET A 262 -16.66 2.01 4.17
C MET A 262 -17.40 1.31 5.33
N THR A 263 -18.23 2.03 6.10
CA THR A 263 -18.97 1.43 7.22
C THR A 263 -20.12 0.56 6.75
N GLY A 264 -20.13 -0.71 7.19
CA GLY A 264 -21.24 -1.64 7.01
C GLY A 264 -20.89 -2.83 6.11
N ALA A 265 -21.67 -3.90 6.24
CA ALA A 265 -21.48 -5.08 5.40
C ALA A 265 -21.55 -4.69 3.90
N PRO A 266 -20.64 -5.22 3.06
CA PRO A 266 -19.72 -6.32 3.35
C PRO A 266 -18.34 -5.92 3.92
N TYR A 267 -18.02 -4.64 4.03
CA TYR A 267 -16.64 -4.18 4.29
C TYR A 267 -16.15 -4.54 5.69
N SER A 268 -14.96 -5.13 5.76
CA SER A 268 -14.47 -5.81 6.97
C SER A 268 -13.53 -5.00 7.87
N LEU A 269 -12.83 -3.96 7.36
CA LEU A 269 -11.64 -3.43 8.07
C LEU A 269 -11.42 -1.91 8.12
N SER A 270 -12.16 -1.05 7.41
CA SER A 270 -12.01 0.41 7.57
C SER A 270 -13.34 1.13 7.78
N ASN A 271 -13.48 1.76 8.95
CA ASN A 271 -14.72 2.47 9.34
C ASN A 271 -14.59 3.99 9.27
N THR A 272 -13.38 4.54 9.06
CA THR A 272 -13.16 5.98 9.05
C THR A 272 -12.54 6.42 7.73
N PRO A 273 -13.17 7.38 7.02
CA PRO A 273 -12.56 8.03 5.87
C PRO A 273 -11.17 8.59 6.18
N VAL A 274 -10.25 8.43 5.24
CA VAL A 274 -8.93 9.07 5.27
C VAL A 274 -9.03 10.43 4.59
N ASP A 275 -8.66 11.49 5.29
CA ASP A 275 -8.54 12.83 4.71
C ASP A 275 -7.08 13.22 4.62
N TRP A 276 -6.43 12.85 3.52
CA TRP A 276 -5.03 13.19 3.28
C TRP A 276 -4.86 14.52 2.56
N ALA A 277 -5.91 14.97 1.84
CA ALA A 277 -5.84 16.03 0.86
C ALA A 277 -6.10 17.44 1.43
N THR A 278 -6.69 17.57 2.62
CA THR A 278 -7.01 18.90 3.16
C THR A 278 -6.04 19.35 4.26
N SER A 279 -5.88 20.67 4.40
CA SER A 279 -5.10 21.26 5.50
C SER A 279 -5.74 21.08 6.88
N SER A 280 -6.98 20.59 6.93
CA SER A 280 -7.74 20.28 8.15
C SER A 280 -7.86 18.78 8.45
N GLY A 281 -7.38 17.92 7.54
CA GLY A 281 -7.51 16.47 7.56
C GLY A 281 -6.59 15.78 8.55
N ASP A 282 -6.09 14.61 8.17
CA ASP A 282 -5.18 13.76 8.92
C ASP A 282 -3.73 14.32 8.88
N LYS A 283 -2.98 14.06 9.95
CA LYS A 283 -1.53 14.27 10.00
C LYS A 283 -0.84 13.35 9.00
N HIS A 284 0.39 13.73 8.64
CA HIS A 284 1.16 13.14 7.55
C HIS A 284 0.53 13.32 6.15
N GLY A 285 -0.73 13.76 6.05
CA GLY A 285 -1.32 14.36 4.85
C GLY A 285 -0.99 15.85 4.73
N LYS A 286 -1.86 16.63 4.09
CA LYS A 286 -1.65 18.08 3.90
C LYS A 286 -1.81 18.92 5.17
N ARG A 287 -2.31 18.35 6.26
CA ARG A 287 -2.36 19.02 7.56
C ARG A 287 -0.96 19.05 8.21
N GLY A 288 -0.48 20.26 8.49
CA GLY A 288 0.77 20.46 9.21
C GLY A 288 0.72 20.01 10.68
N ALA A 289 1.89 19.93 11.31
CA ALA A 289 2.01 19.70 12.76
C ALA A 289 1.25 20.79 13.56
N ASP A 290 0.70 20.44 14.72
CA ASP A 290 -0.02 21.40 15.59
C ASP A 290 0.96 22.21 16.49
N ALA A 291 2.21 22.38 16.04
CA ALA A 291 3.31 22.90 16.84
C ALA A 291 3.01 24.33 17.34
N THR A 292 3.00 24.49 18.66
CA THR A 292 2.54 25.74 19.31
C THR A 292 3.60 26.84 19.36
N SER A 293 4.87 26.51 19.15
CA SER A 293 5.96 27.48 19.00
C SER A 293 7.15 26.88 18.25
N GLY A 294 7.58 27.52 17.16
CA GLY A 294 8.86 27.19 16.49
C GLY A 294 8.84 26.05 15.48
N ASN A 295 7.67 25.48 15.15
CA ASN A 295 7.50 24.38 14.19
C ASN A 295 8.47 23.21 14.42
N TYR A 296 8.62 22.83 15.69
CA TYR A 296 9.51 21.76 16.12
C TYR A 296 8.70 20.55 16.55
N ILE A 297 9.04 19.38 16.01
CA ILE A 297 8.59 18.06 16.47
C ILE A 297 9.82 17.16 16.70
N ASP A 298 9.71 16.19 17.59
CA ASP A 298 10.76 15.21 17.80
C ASP A 298 10.69 14.12 16.73
N ILE A 299 11.54 14.28 15.72
CA ILE A 299 11.64 13.42 14.53
C ILE A 299 13.06 13.00 14.23
N ASP A 300 13.18 11.86 13.57
CA ASP A 300 14.43 11.27 13.12
C ASP A 300 14.69 11.49 11.63
N ASN A 301 15.97 11.33 11.27
CA ASN A 301 16.40 11.40 9.88
C ASN A 301 15.64 10.35 9.02
N PRO A 302 15.37 10.66 7.74
CA PRO A 302 15.83 11.83 6.99
C PRO A 302 14.99 13.09 7.19
N TYR A 303 13.98 13.02 8.04
CA TYR A 303 13.12 14.14 8.35
C TYR A 303 13.85 15.12 9.29
N SER A 304 13.50 16.40 9.19
CA SER A 304 14.08 17.43 10.05
C SER A 304 13.11 18.60 10.26
N ASN A 305 13.32 19.36 11.34
CA ASN A 305 12.52 20.55 11.65
C ASN A 305 12.81 21.74 10.74
N THR A 306 13.79 21.65 9.83
CA THR A 306 14.16 22.72 8.88
C THR A 306 12.97 23.20 8.03
N TYR A 307 12.02 22.31 7.75
CA TYR A 307 10.83 22.59 6.92
C TYR A 307 9.57 22.74 7.77
N GLY A 308 9.75 23.22 9.01
CA GLY A 308 8.66 23.46 9.94
C GLY A 308 7.85 22.21 10.28
N ALA A 309 8.51 21.05 10.32
CA ALA A 309 7.88 19.79 10.71
C ALA A 309 6.70 19.35 9.81
N GLN A 310 6.54 19.94 8.62
CA GLN A 310 5.42 19.67 7.73
C GLN A 310 5.85 18.78 6.58
N TYR A 311 5.69 17.48 6.77
CA TYR A 311 5.92 16.46 5.75
C TYR A 311 4.60 15.83 5.34
N VAL A 312 4.38 15.78 4.03
CA VAL A 312 3.36 14.92 3.43
C VAL A 312 4.03 13.58 3.15
N LEU A 313 3.43 12.48 3.60
CA LEU A 313 3.89 11.12 3.34
C LEU A 313 3.03 10.47 2.25
N ALA A 314 3.58 9.46 1.60
CA ALA A 314 2.81 8.55 0.77
C ALA A 314 2.20 7.46 1.66
N CYS A 315 1.02 6.93 1.29
CA CYS A 315 0.40 5.83 2.03
C CYS A 315 1.33 4.60 2.11
N THR A 316 2.10 4.36 1.05
CA THR A 316 3.09 3.27 0.95
C THR A 316 4.36 3.50 1.77
N ASP A 317 4.57 4.68 2.35
CA ASP A 317 5.68 4.89 3.31
C ASP A 317 5.45 4.07 4.59
N CYS A 318 4.19 3.72 4.90
CA CYS A 318 3.83 2.92 6.08
C CYS A 318 3.09 1.62 5.76
N HIS A 319 2.30 1.58 4.67
CA HIS A 319 1.42 0.44 4.37
C HIS A 319 1.91 -0.44 3.21
N GLU A 320 1.64 -1.74 3.31
CA GLU A 320 1.68 -2.69 2.20
C GLU A 320 0.37 -2.59 1.39
N PRO A 321 0.44 -2.47 0.06
CA PRO A 321 -0.75 -2.34 -0.78
C PRO A 321 -1.53 -3.67 -0.96
N HIS A 322 -0.92 -4.82 -0.70
CA HIS A 322 -1.56 -6.13 -0.92
C HIS A 322 -1.90 -6.83 0.40
N GLY A 323 -0.88 -7.08 1.22
CA GLY A 323 -1.05 -7.69 2.53
C GLY A 323 0.20 -7.61 3.38
N ALA A 324 -0.01 -7.66 4.69
CA ALA A 324 1.05 -7.61 5.67
C ALA A 324 0.78 -8.54 6.86
N PRO A 325 1.85 -9.03 7.50
CA PRO A 325 1.77 -9.89 8.68
C PRO A 325 1.50 -9.09 9.98
N ASN A 326 0.40 -8.33 9.99
CA ASN A 326 -0.16 -7.58 11.11
C ASN A 326 -1.60 -7.15 10.78
N VAL A 327 -2.33 -6.59 11.75
CA VAL A 327 -3.75 -6.22 11.60
C VAL A 327 -4.02 -4.92 10.84
N MET A 328 -2.99 -4.16 10.43
CA MET A 328 -3.11 -2.80 9.87
C MET A 328 -2.51 -2.64 8.47
N LEU A 329 -2.16 -3.74 7.80
CA LEU A 329 -1.42 -3.69 6.54
C LEU A 329 -0.12 -2.87 6.64
N ILE A 330 0.52 -2.81 7.81
CA ILE A 330 1.74 -2.02 8.02
C ILE A 330 2.97 -2.77 7.51
N ARG A 331 3.92 -2.06 6.93
CA ARG A 331 5.18 -2.63 6.47
C ARG A 331 6.01 -3.15 7.65
N LYS A 332 6.75 -4.24 7.44
CA LYS A 332 7.65 -4.82 8.47
C LYS A 332 8.92 -4.00 8.69
N GLU A 333 9.24 -3.10 7.77
CA GLU A 333 10.27 -2.09 7.93
C GLU A 333 9.76 -0.76 7.41
N VAL A 334 10.20 0.31 8.07
CA VAL A 334 9.88 1.68 7.71
C VAL A 334 11.12 2.51 8.04
N ASN A 335 11.49 3.40 7.13
CA ASN A 335 12.56 4.37 7.32
C ASN A 335 13.89 3.76 7.78
N GLY A 336 14.40 2.81 7.00
CA GLY A 336 15.76 2.30 7.16
C GLY A 336 15.92 1.15 8.16
N ALA A 337 14.87 0.77 8.89
CA ALA A 337 14.94 -0.31 9.86
C ALA A 337 13.65 -1.10 10.01
N VAL A 338 13.81 -2.35 10.44
CA VAL A 338 12.70 -3.24 10.82
C VAL A 338 11.97 -2.68 12.04
N LEU A 339 10.65 -2.85 12.08
CA LEU A 339 9.85 -2.50 13.25
C LEU A 339 10.30 -3.33 14.46
N SER A 340 10.23 -2.75 15.66
CA SER A 340 10.67 -3.44 16.88
C SER A 340 9.73 -4.57 17.33
N GLY A 341 8.58 -4.72 16.67
CA GLY A 341 7.60 -5.78 16.93
C GLY A 341 6.47 -5.78 15.90
N THR A 342 5.42 -6.54 16.18
CA THR A 342 4.22 -6.68 15.33
C THR A 342 3.04 -5.96 15.96
N ILE A 343 2.21 -5.32 15.13
CA ILE A 343 0.91 -4.77 15.54
C ILE A 343 -0.12 -5.90 15.44
N SER A 344 -0.44 -6.52 16.58
CA SER A 344 -1.31 -7.69 16.66
C SER A 344 -2.76 -7.33 16.97
N THR A 345 -3.01 -6.12 17.48
CA THR A 345 -4.36 -5.63 17.78
C THR A 345 -4.51 -4.14 17.55
N ILE A 346 -5.64 -3.76 16.96
CA ILE A 346 -6.05 -2.35 16.80
C ILE A 346 -7.24 -1.99 17.65
N THR A 347 -8.04 -2.98 18.03
CA THR A 347 -9.21 -2.81 18.87
C THR A 347 -8.76 -2.65 20.30
N PRO A 348 -8.96 -1.47 20.92
CA PRO A 348 -8.73 -1.32 22.35
C PRO A 348 -9.65 -2.29 23.10
N PRO A 349 -9.19 -2.95 24.19
CA PRO A 349 -10.07 -3.75 25.04
C PRO A 349 -11.34 -2.97 25.44
N ALA A 350 -12.45 -3.64 25.67
CA ALA A 350 -13.68 -2.95 26.09
C ALA A 350 -13.43 -2.09 27.33
N GLY A 351 -13.79 -0.81 27.27
CA GLY A 351 -13.51 0.18 28.33
C GLY A 351 -12.08 0.74 28.34
N ALA A 352 -11.22 0.33 27.40
CA ALA A 352 -9.84 0.81 27.33
C ALA A 352 -9.71 2.26 26.89
N CYS A 353 -10.67 2.81 26.15
CA CYS A 353 -10.71 4.23 25.79
C CYS A 353 -11.69 5.01 26.67
N THR A 354 -11.58 4.79 27.98
CA THR A 354 -12.25 5.63 28.98
C THR A 354 -11.28 6.68 29.50
N PRO A 355 -11.75 7.85 29.96
CA PRO A 355 -10.89 9.01 30.22
C PRO A 355 -9.73 8.73 31.19
N THR A 356 -9.92 7.79 32.13
CA THR A 356 -8.83 7.17 32.90
C THR A 356 -8.51 5.82 32.29
N PHE A 357 -7.52 5.80 31.42
CA PHE A 357 -7.19 4.67 30.57
C PHE A 357 -6.55 3.53 31.40
N PRO A 358 -7.07 2.29 31.30
CA PRO A 358 -6.38 1.09 31.79
C PRO A 358 -5.13 0.80 30.94
N SER A 359 -4.27 -0.11 31.40
CA SER A 359 -3.12 -0.56 30.60
C SER A 359 -3.56 -1.04 29.22
N GLY A 360 -2.91 -0.51 28.19
CA GLY A 360 -3.23 -0.74 26.79
C GLY A 360 -2.04 -1.20 25.95
N SER A 361 -2.33 -1.54 24.69
CA SER A 361 -1.32 -1.88 23.69
C SER A 361 -0.50 -0.66 23.29
N LYS A 362 0.82 -0.83 23.23
CA LYS A 362 1.78 0.16 22.69
C LYS A 362 2.34 -0.26 21.33
N GLU A 363 1.72 -1.23 20.68
CA GLU A 363 2.29 -1.83 19.48
C GLU A 363 2.38 -0.86 18.30
N LEU A 364 1.48 0.13 18.21
CA LEU A 364 1.58 1.18 17.19
C LEU A 364 2.89 1.99 17.32
N GLY A 365 3.44 2.09 18.53
CA GLY A 365 4.73 2.73 18.75
C GLY A 365 5.90 2.01 18.07
N TYR A 366 5.77 0.73 17.67
CA TYR A 366 6.78 0.06 16.83
C TYR A 366 6.91 0.67 15.44
N LEU A 367 5.83 1.26 14.91
CA LEU A 367 5.85 2.03 13.67
C LEU A 367 6.32 3.46 13.94
N CYS A 368 5.72 4.12 14.93
CA CYS A 368 5.98 5.54 15.19
C CYS A 368 7.47 5.81 15.50
N ASN A 369 8.14 4.91 16.22
CA ASN A 369 9.56 5.08 16.58
C ASN A 369 10.53 4.92 15.39
N ARG A 370 10.01 4.72 14.17
CA ARG A 370 10.82 4.78 12.95
C ARG A 370 11.01 6.17 12.40
N CYS A 371 10.15 7.11 12.78
CA CYS A 371 10.25 8.49 12.33
C CYS A 371 10.19 9.50 13.48
N HIS A 372 9.67 9.11 14.65
CA HIS A 372 9.55 9.95 15.83
C HIS A 372 10.40 9.41 16.97
N LYS A 373 10.98 10.33 17.74
CA LYS A 373 11.79 9.96 18.90
C LYS A 373 10.91 9.48 20.04
N ASP A 374 11.27 8.38 20.65
CA ASP A 374 10.69 7.95 21.92
C ASP A 374 11.55 8.40 23.12
N ASP A 375 11.23 7.89 24.30
CA ASP A 375 11.89 8.27 25.55
C ASP A 375 13.35 7.80 25.61
N ALA A 376 13.70 6.70 24.94
CA ALA A 376 15.08 6.25 24.83
C ALA A 376 15.89 7.16 23.90
N ASP A 377 15.31 7.57 22.78
CA ASP A 377 15.94 8.52 21.86
C ASP A 377 16.16 9.90 22.51
N ALA A 378 15.27 10.29 23.43
CA ALA A 378 15.41 11.49 24.25
C ALA A 378 16.35 11.33 25.46
N GLY A 379 16.81 10.12 25.76
CA GLY A 379 17.73 9.83 26.87
C GLY A 379 17.10 9.93 28.27
N VAL A 380 15.78 9.82 28.38
CA VAL A 380 15.03 10.00 29.64
C VAL A 380 14.27 8.74 30.10
N GLY A 381 14.15 7.73 29.24
CA GLY A 381 13.42 6.49 29.53
C GLY A 381 13.83 5.32 28.64
N SER A 382 12.92 4.35 28.50
CA SER A 382 13.13 3.15 27.68
C SER A 382 12.42 3.26 26.33
N ALA A 383 12.81 2.40 25.39
CA ALA A 383 12.19 2.36 24.07
C ALA A 383 10.69 2.05 24.17
N ASN A 384 9.89 2.71 23.34
CA ASN A 384 8.44 2.57 23.25
C ASN A 384 7.68 2.94 24.55
N GLU A 385 8.16 3.91 25.35
CA GLU A 385 7.44 4.44 26.53
C GLU A 385 6.60 5.69 26.24
N TRP A 386 7.04 6.55 25.32
CA TRP A 386 6.34 7.73 24.80
C TRP A 386 5.94 8.79 25.82
N GLN A 387 6.41 8.75 27.06
CA GLN A 387 6.13 9.80 28.03
C GLN A 387 6.70 11.13 27.56
N TYR A 388 7.93 11.12 27.04
CA TYR A 388 8.67 12.32 26.71
C TYR A 388 7.90 13.19 25.71
N VAL A 389 7.47 12.63 24.57
CA VAL A 389 6.76 13.41 23.55
C VAL A 389 5.34 13.83 23.95
N HIS A 390 4.74 13.15 24.93
CA HIS A 390 3.40 13.50 25.41
C HIS A 390 3.40 14.52 26.55
N HIS A 391 4.49 14.59 27.33
CA HIS A 391 4.56 15.39 28.57
C HIS A 391 5.73 16.36 28.71
N ASP A 392 6.88 16.01 28.16
CA ASP A 392 8.15 16.65 28.52
C ASP A 392 8.81 17.36 27.33
N SER A 393 8.46 17.00 26.10
CA SER A 393 8.95 17.67 24.90
C SER A 393 8.42 19.09 24.79
N SER A 394 9.13 19.92 24.02
CA SER A 394 8.73 21.32 23.81
C SER A 394 7.38 21.49 23.10
N ASP A 395 6.92 20.47 22.36
CA ASP A 395 5.59 20.43 21.72
C ASP A 395 4.64 19.43 22.40
N ALA A 396 4.95 19.02 23.63
CA ALA A 396 4.13 18.08 24.37
C ALA A 396 2.69 18.61 24.50
N PRO A 397 1.68 17.82 24.08
CA PRO A 397 0.28 18.23 24.17
C PRO A 397 -0.21 18.37 25.63
N TYR A 398 0.37 17.62 26.57
CA TYR A 398 -0.15 17.54 27.93
C TYR A 398 0.91 17.91 28.96
N GLY A 399 0.75 19.02 29.66
CA GLY A 399 1.69 19.42 30.71
C GLY A 399 1.85 18.36 31.82
N GLY A 400 3.07 18.21 32.34
CA GLY A 400 3.36 17.35 33.48
C GLY A 400 2.59 17.77 34.74
N GLY A 401 1.83 16.83 35.33
CA GLY A 401 1.03 17.04 36.54
C GLY A 401 -0.43 16.62 36.37
N MET A 402 -0.98 15.91 37.36
CA MET A 402 -2.32 15.28 37.32
C MET A 402 -2.44 14.12 36.31
N CYS A 403 -1.37 13.36 36.20
CA CYS A 403 -1.30 12.16 35.38
C CYS A 403 -2.42 11.13 35.71
N ASN A 404 -3.07 11.20 36.89
CA ASN A 404 -4.21 10.33 37.25
C ASN A 404 -5.48 10.64 36.46
N ASP A 405 -5.54 11.80 35.81
CA ASP A 405 -6.68 12.17 34.97
C ASP A 405 -6.75 11.23 33.77
N CYS A 406 -5.59 10.89 33.20
CA CYS A 406 -5.47 10.00 32.03
C CYS A 406 -5.00 8.58 32.40
N HIS A 407 -4.06 8.41 33.32
CA HIS A 407 -3.48 7.10 33.60
C HIS A 407 -4.11 6.44 34.83
N SER A 408 -4.47 5.17 34.69
CA SER A 408 -4.71 4.28 35.83
C SER A 408 -3.39 3.87 36.52
N GLY A 409 -3.46 3.57 37.82
CA GLY A 409 -2.33 3.15 38.65
C GLY A 409 -1.87 4.20 39.67
N SER A 410 -1.00 3.81 40.61
CA SER A 410 -0.43 4.69 41.64
C SER A 410 1.09 4.79 41.51
N GLY A 411 1.66 5.96 41.85
CA GLY A 411 3.11 6.20 41.82
C GLY A 411 3.68 6.49 40.42
N MET A 412 4.97 6.19 40.23
CA MET A 412 5.70 6.37 38.95
C MET A 412 5.52 5.21 37.97
N THR A 413 4.83 4.14 38.35
CA THR A 413 4.54 2.96 37.50
C THR A 413 3.14 3.07 36.91
N ARG A 414 2.93 4.09 36.08
CA ARG A 414 1.64 4.34 35.43
C ARG A 414 1.44 3.38 34.26
N ASN A 415 0.21 2.91 34.11
CA ASN A 415 -0.12 2.03 33.01
C ASN A 415 -0.06 2.79 31.67
N PRO A 416 0.48 2.17 30.61
CA PRO A 416 0.51 2.79 29.29
C PRO A 416 -0.91 2.90 28.72
N ILE A 417 -1.18 4.01 28.04
CA ILE A 417 -2.45 4.24 27.34
C ILE A 417 -2.42 3.46 26.01
N ASN A 418 -3.54 2.85 25.63
CA ASN A 418 -3.63 2.20 24.32
C ASN A 418 -3.51 3.25 23.20
N CYS A 419 -2.50 3.12 22.34
CA CYS A 419 -2.26 4.08 21.25
C CYS A 419 -3.50 4.28 20.37
N ASN A 420 -4.26 3.22 20.11
CA ASN A 420 -5.39 3.23 19.18
C ASN A 420 -6.62 3.96 19.75
N CYS A 421 -6.59 4.41 21.01
CA CYS A 421 -7.63 5.30 21.53
C CYS A 421 -7.54 6.71 20.94
N CYS A 422 -6.35 7.12 20.51
CA CYS A 422 -6.10 8.46 19.98
C CYS A 422 -5.40 8.45 18.62
N HIS A 423 -4.73 7.38 18.20
CA HIS A 423 -3.94 7.39 16.96
C HIS A 423 -4.55 6.48 15.90
N PHE A 424 -5.49 7.03 15.12
CA PHE A 424 -6.12 6.41 13.96
C PHE A 424 -6.62 7.49 12.99
N HIS A 425 -6.83 7.18 11.71
CA HIS A 425 -7.35 8.16 10.75
C HIS A 425 -8.63 8.84 11.23
N GLY A 426 -8.73 10.17 11.07
CA GLY A 426 -9.85 10.98 11.53
C GLY A 426 -9.94 11.18 13.05
N SER A 427 -8.96 10.71 13.83
CA SER A 427 -8.94 10.84 15.30
C SER A 427 -8.61 12.25 15.79
N THR A 428 -8.94 12.49 17.05
CA THR A 428 -8.52 13.66 17.84
C THR A 428 -8.20 13.17 19.26
N ASP A 429 -7.74 14.07 20.12
CA ASP A 429 -7.65 13.81 21.56
C ASP A 429 -8.99 13.78 22.30
N SER A 430 -10.12 13.66 21.60
CA SER A 430 -11.46 13.56 22.20
C SER A 430 -11.62 12.44 23.23
N ALA A 431 -10.83 11.36 23.14
CA ALA A 431 -10.82 10.29 24.13
C ALA A 431 -10.26 10.74 25.49
N ALA A 432 -9.44 11.79 25.53
CA ALA A 432 -8.90 12.36 26.76
C ALA A 432 -10.02 13.00 27.63
N PRO A 433 -9.82 13.09 28.97
CA PRO A 433 -10.71 13.83 29.86
C PRO A 433 -10.99 15.24 29.34
N SER A 434 -12.23 15.71 29.46
CA SER A 434 -12.64 17.01 28.89
C SER A 434 -11.80 18.19 29.38
N SER A 435 -11.29 18.14 30.61
CA SER A 435 -10.37 19.13 31.20
C SER A 435 -8.96 19.12 30.61
N ARG A 436 -8.62 18.08 29.84
CA ARG A 436 -7.28 17.83 29.27
C ARG A 436 -7.24 17.91 27.75
N ARG A 437 -8.39 18.02 27.08
CA ARG A 437 -8.46 18.13 25.62
C ARG A 437 -7.80 19.43 25.16
N THR A 438 -6.86 19.28 24.25
CA THR A 438 -6.14 20.30 23.52
C THR A 438 -6.80 20.64 22.19
N ASN A 439 -7.74 19.80 21.72
CA ASN A 439 -8.36 19.86 20.38
C ASN A 439 -7.35 19.62 19.25
N ARG A 440 -6.21 19.00 19.54
CA ARG A 440 -5.23 18.60 18.54
C ARG A 440 -5.74 17.41 17.72
N ARG A 441 -5.31 17.35 16.45
CA ARG A 441 -5.41 16.13 15.66
C ARG A 441 -4.26 15.23 16.06
N THR A 442 -4.59 14.00 16.42
CA THR A 442 -3.66 13.02 16.98
C THR A 442 -3.13 12.05 15.94
N PHE A 443 -3.76 12.00 14.76
CA PHE A 443 -3.29 11.31 13.58
C PHE A 443 -3.76 12.03 12.32
#